data_AF-A0A4S8RVP0-F1
#
_entry.id   AF-A0A4S8RVP0-F1
#
_cell.length_a   1.000
_cell.length_b   1.000
_cell.length_c   1.000
_cell.angle_alpha   90.00
_cell.angle_beta   90.00
_cell.angle_gamma   90.00
#
_symmetry.space_group_name_H-M   'P 1'
#
loop_
_entity.id
_entity.type
_entity.pdbx_description
1 polymer ?
#
loop_
_entity_poly.entity_id
_entity_poly.type
_entity_poly.pdbx_seq_one_letter_code
_entity_poly.pdbx_strand_id
1 'polypeptide(L)'
;MKCVKLNSDGNFDYWSQSMLSELDCIHIDESFKAYNIFQNDHIKLGIIILEPRERIPFKVLKNNFKLVCLSGGSIISRSSLGGVSLLMFEKGEYASYSVTKSYMVNDLQNISEHLMVMALVEYKRAFSDTGNPKNRLKKKMQLAY
;
A
#
# COMPACT_ATOMS: atom_id res chain seq x y z
N MET A 1 -14.00 -2.31 -7.96
CA MET A 1 -12.76 -1.87 -8.63
C MET A 1 -12.37 -2.91 -9.64
N LYS A 2 -11.83 -2.49 -10.79
CA LYS A 2 -11.22 -3.38 -11.77
C LYS A 2 -9.70 -3.24 -11.70
N CYS A 3 -9.00 -4.36 -11.69
CA CYS A 3 -7.54 -4.41 -11.69
C CYS A 3 -7.07 -5.15 -12.96
N VAL A 4 -6.19 -4.52 -13.73
CA VAL A 4 -5.54 -5.11 -14.90
C VAL A 4 -4.04 -5.12 -14.65
N LYS A 5 -3.45 -6.31 -14.67
CA LYS A 5 -2.00 -6.47 -14.55
C LYS A 5 -1.36 -6.15 -15.90
N LEU A 6 -0.54 -5.10 -15.93
CA LEU A 6 0.16 -4.65 -17.13
C LEU A 6 1.55 -5.26 -17.25
N ASN A 7 2.20 -5.53 -16.11
CA ASN A 7 3.52 -6.16 -16.04
C ASN A 7 3.61 -7.09 -14.83
N SER A 8 4.37 -8.18 -14.95
CA SER A 8 4.60 -9.13 -13.87
C SER A 8 5.77 -8.75 -12.96
N ASP A 9 5.64 -9.12 -11.68
CA ASP A 9 6.75 -9.13 -10.75
C ASP A 9 7.95 -9.86 -11.35
N GLY A 10 9.14 -9.33 -11.10
CA GLY A 10 10.42 -9.77 -11.65
C GLY A 10 10.80 -9.11 -12.99
N ASN A 11 9.87 -8.44 -13.68
CA ASN A 11 10.18 -7.73 -14.92
C ASN A 11 10.39 -6.23 -14.66
N PHE A 12 11.59 -5.74 -15.01
CA PHE A 12 11.97 -4.33 -14.87
C PHE A 12 12.29 -3.65 -16.20
N ASP A 13 11.99 -4.29 -17.34
CA ASP A 13 12.41 -3.83 -18.68
C ASP A 13 11.88 -2.43 -19.04
N TYR A 14 10.74 -2.06 -18.46
CA TYR A 14 10.05 -0.78 -18.72
C TYR A 14 10.29 0.27 -17.63
N TRP A 15 11.19 0.02 -16.69
CA TRP A 15 11.47 0.92 -15.58
C TRP A 15 12.53 1.94 -15.96
N SER A 16 12.27 3.21 -15.68
CA SER A 16 13.27 4.26 -15.91
C SER A 16 14.40 4.15 -14.88
N GLN A 17 15.60 4.59 -15.25
CA GLN A 17 16.73 4.65 -14.32
C GLN A 17 16.40 5.48 -13.06
N SER A 18 15.62 6.56 -13.22
CA SER A 18 15.15 7.37 -12.10
C SER A 18 14.28 6.60 -11.12
N MET A 19 13.41 5.70 -11.59
CA MET A 19 12.57 4.87 -10.71
C MET A 19 13.39 3.81 -9.98
N LEU A 20 14.39 3.23 -10.65
CA LEU A 20 15.30 2.27 -10.02
C LEU A 20 16.15 2.95 -8.93
N SER A 21 16.75 4.10 -9.23
CA SER A 21 17.50 4.88 -8.24
C SER A 21 16.62 5.36 -7.08
N GLU A 22 15.36 5.71 -7.35
CA GLU A 22 14.39 6.03 -6.31
C GLU A 22 14.17 4.82 -5.37
N LEU A 23 13.96 3.61 -5.90
CA LEU A 23 13.83 2.40 -5.10
C LEU A 23 15.07 2.11 -4.24
N ASP A 24 16.27 2.30 -4.79
CA ASP A 24 17.54 2.10 -4.08
C ASP A 24 17.71 3.04 -2.89
N CYS A 25 17.09 4.22 -2.95
CA CYS A 25 17.18 5.25 -1.92
C CYS A 25 16.04 5.23 -0.90
N ILE A 26 15.07 4.30 -1.01
CA ILE A 26 13.91 4.27 -0.11
C ILE A 26 14.33 3.96 1.32
N HIS A 27 13.91 4.84 2.22
CA HIS A 27 14.06 4.65 3.65
C HIS A 27 12.78 4.02 4.23
N ILE A 28 12.95 2.96 5.02
CA ILE A 28 11.84 2.14 5.54
C ILE A 28 10.90 2.94 6.47
N ASP A 29 11.31 4.10 6.97
CA ASP A 29 10.53 4.90 7.92
C ASP A 29 9.74 6.05 7.29
N GLU A 30 9.77 6.19 5.96
CA GLU A 30 8.94 7.19 5.30
C GLU A 30 7.47 6.76 5.18
N SER A 31 6.60 7.41 5.95
CA SER A 31 5.16 7.22 5.83
C SER A 31 4.59 7.84 4.55
N PHE A 32 3.50 7.25 4.05
CA PHE A 32 2.80 7.71 2.85
C PHE A 32 2.39 9.19 2.97
N LYS A 33 2.69 10.03 1.96
CA LYS A 33 2.22 11.43 1.88
C LYS A 33 0.71 11.43 1.62
N ALA A 34 -0.05 11.28 2.67
CA ALA A 34 -1.48 11.55 2.71
C ALA A 34 -1.72 12.68 3.70
N TYR A 35 -2.70 13.54 3.41
CA TYR A 35 -3.21 14.49 4.39
C TYR A 35 -3.80 13.68 5.54
N ASN A 36 -3.09 13.64 6.68
CA ASN A 36 -3.53 12.89 7.84
C ASN A 36 -4.77 13.57 8.41
N ILE A 37 -5.91 12.89 8.33
CA ILE A 37 -7.21 13.41 8.80
C ILE A 37 -7.49 12.90 10.20
N PHE A 38 -7.08 11.67 10.49
CA PHE A 38 -7.31 11.07 11.79
C PHE A 38 -6.27 9.99 12.08
N GLN A 39 -5.83 9.93 13.33
CA GLN A 39 -4.93 8.88 13.77
C GLN A 39 -5.18 8.55 15.25
N ASN A 40 -5.36 7.27 15.55
CA ASN A 40 -5.32 6.74 16.91
C ASN A 40 -4.41 5.49 16.96
N ASP A 41 -4.53 4.68 18.01
CA ASP A 41 -3.70 3.49 18.21
C ASP A 41 -4.06 2.33 17.27
N HIS A 42 -5.24 2.35 16.66
CA HIS A 42 -5.78 1.26 15.85
C HIS A 42 -5.83 1.59 14.36
N ILE A 43 -6.01 2.85 14.01
CA ILE A 43 -6.28 3.29 12.64
C ILE A 43 -5.53 4.59 12.36
N LYS A 44 -5.05 4.72 11.13
CA LYS A 44 -4.65 5.99 10.52
C LYS A 44 -5.47 6.19 9.24
N LEU A 45 -6.11 7.34 9.13
CA LEU A 45 -6.88 7.76 7.99
C LEU A 45 -6.18 8.96 7.35
N GLY A 46 -5.84 8.82 6.08
CA GLY A 46 -5.31 9.91 5.28
C GLY A 46 -6.11 10.11 3.99
N ILE A 47 -6.06 11.32 3.44
CA ILE A 47 -6.56 11.60 2.09
C ILE A 47 -5.37 11.77 1.15
N ILE A 48 -5.49 11.13 -0.01
CA ILE A 48 -4.58 11.24 -1.14
C ILE A 48 -5.31 12.06 -2.19
N ILE A 49 -4.67 13.12 -2.66
CA ILE A 49 -5.15 13.95 -3.76
C ILE A 49 -4.07 13.87 -4.84
N LEU A 50 -4.48 13.53 -6.05
CA LEU A 50 -3.59 13.43 -7.21
C LEU A 50 -4.20 14.23 -8.36
N GLU A 51 -3.52 15.29 -8.78
CA GLU A 51 -3.82 15.99 -10.02
C GLU A 51 -3.67 15.04 -11.24
N PRO A 52 -4.28 15.37 -12.39
CA PRO A 52 -4.05 14.61 -13.62
C PRO A 52 -2.55 14.44 -13.88
N ARG A 53 -2.13 13.19 -14.12
CA ARG A 53 -0.73 12.77 -14.36
C ARG A 53 0.20 12.83 -13.14
N GLU A 54 -0.26 13.35 -12.00
CA GLU A 54 0.53 13.40 -10.78
C GLU A 54 0.85 11.99 -10.27
N ARG A 55 2.08 11.83 -9.79
CA ARG A 55 2.60 10.59 -9.22
C ARG A 55 3.08 10.86 -7.81
N ILE A 56 2.62 10.04 -6.87
CA ILE A 56 3.28 9.88 -5.58
C ILE A 56 4.44 8.89 -5.78
N PRO A 57 5.68 9.29 -5.42
CA PRO A 57 6.85 8.41 -5.40
C PRO A 57 6.60 7.09 -4.64
N PHE A 58 7.45 6.11 -4.81
CA PHE A 58 7.41 4.85 -4.07
C PHE A 58 7.37 5.09 -2.56
N LYS A 59 6.48 4.38 -1.88
CA LYS A 59 6.30 4.46 -0.43
C LYS A 59 6.18 3.10 0.21
N VAL A 60 6.68 3.01 1.44
CA VAL A 60 6.65 1.81 2.26
C VAL A 60 5.34 1.75 3.03
N LEU A 61 4.61 0.65 2.86
CA LEU A 61 3.33 0.38 3.51
C LEU A 61 3.51 -0.87 4.40
N LYS A 62 3.49 -0.67 5.71
CA LYS A 62 3.76 -1.73 6.72
C LYS A 62 2.49 -2.36 7.29
N ASN A 63 1.36 -1.66 7.22
CA ASN A 63 0.09 -2.10 7.78
C ASN A 63 -0.85 -2.58 6.69
N ASN A 64 -1.81 -3.45 7.05
CA ASN A 64 -2.95 -3.69 6.18
C ASN A 64 -3.69 -2.36 5.96
N PHE A 65 -4.19 -2.14 4.75
CA PHE A 65 -4.89 -0.91 4.43
C PHE A 65 -6.00 -1.12 3.41
N LYS A 66 -6.92 -0.15 3.39
CA LYS A 66 -7.87 0.03 2.31
C LYS A 66 -7.57 1.33 1.59
N LEU A 67 -7.69 1.28 0.27
CA LEU A 67 -7.70 2.46 -0.57
C LEU A 67 -9.13 2.63 -1.09
N VAL A 68 -9.82 3.67 -0.62
CA VAL A 68 -11.21 3.97 -0.98
C VAL A 68 -11.20 5.13 -1.97
N CYS A 69 -11.80 4.96 -3.14
CA CYS A 69 -11.86 6.02 -4.14
C CYS A 69 -13.07 6.93 -3.88
N LEU A 70 -12.83 8.24 -3.70
CA LEU A 70 -13.87 9.23 -3.40
C LEU A 70 -14.36 9.98 -4.64
N SER A 71 -13.56 10.00 -5.71
CA SER A 71 -13.87 10.71 -6.97
C SER A 71 -14.25 9.79 -8.14
N GLY A 72 -13.84 8.52 -8.11
CA GLY A 72 -13.68 7.70 -9.32
C GLY A 72 -12.36 7.99 -10.02
N GLY A 73 -11.98 7.16 -10.99
CA GLY A 73 -10.80 7.36 -11.82
C GLY A 73 -9.92 6.12 -11.95
N SER A 74 -8.80 6.30 -12.65
CA SER A 74 -7.80 5.27 -12.94
C SER A 74 -6.41 5.68 -12.46
N ILE A 75 -5.75 4.77 -11.77
CA ILE A 75 -4.35 4.90 -11.35
C ILE A 75 -3.49 3.75 -11.86
N ILE A 76 -2.22 4.05 -12.12
CA ILE A 76 -1.17 3.04 -12.23
C ILE A 76 -0.52 2.90 -10.85
N SER A 77 -0.28 1.66 -10.44
CA SER A 77 0.60 1.33 -9.31
C SER A 77 1.73 0.43 -9.79
N ARG A 78 2.95 0.82 -9.46
CA ARG A 78 4.17 0.05 -9.67
C ARG A 78 4.64 -0.49 -8.33
N SER A 79 4.99 -1.76 -8.28
CA SER A 79 5.53 -2.44 -7.10
C SER A 79 7.04 -2.48 -7.21
N SER A 80 7.76 -2.29 -6.11
CA SER A 80 9.22 -2.53 -6.03
C SER A 80 9.67 -3.92 -6.51
N LEU A 81 8.74 -4.87 -6.62
CA LEU A 81 8.97 -6.19 -7.19
C LEU A 81 8.93 -6.19 -8.73
N GLY A 82 8.82 -5.05 -9.41
CA GLY A 82 8.77 -4.92 -10.87
C GLY A 82 7.35 -4.92 -11.46
N GLY A 83 6.37 -5.45 -10.73
CA GLY A 83 4.99 -5.54 -11.18
C GLY A 83 4.34 -4.17 -11.41
N VAL A 84 3.50 -4.08 -12.45
CA VAL A 84 2.73 -2.86 -12.78
C VAL A 84 1.26 -3.23 -12.96
N SER A 85 0.37 -2.49 -12.31
CA SER A 85 -1.07 -2.70 -12.38
C SER A 85 -1.80 -1.40 -12.67
N LEU A 86 -2.81 -1.48 -13.53
CA LEU A 86 -3.83 -0.47 -13.74
C LEU A 86 -5.02 -0.76 -12.83
N LEU A 87 -5.35 0.18 -11.97
CA LEU A 87 -6.50 0.11 -11.07
C LEU A 87 -7.53 1.13 -11.53
N MET A 88 -8.73 0.66 -11.86
CA MET A 88 -9.86 1.48 -12.26
C MET A 88 -10.93 1.41 -11.15
N PHE A 89 -11.35 2.58 -10.70
CA PHE A 89 -12.30 2.74 -9.62
C PHE A 89 -13.51 3.54 -10.08
N GLU A 90 -14.69 3.02 -9.78
CA GLU A 90 -15.88 3.85 -9.65
C GLU A 90 -15.88 4.57 -8.30
N LYS A 91 -16.59 5.69 -8.22
CA LYS A 91 -16.72 6.45 -6.96
C LYS A 91 -17.33 5.56 -5.87
N GLY A 92 -16.70 5.54 -4.70
CA GLY A 92 -17.10 4.74 -3.54
C GLY A 92 -16.53 3.32 -3.52
N GLU A 93 -15.91 2.86 -4.60
CA GLU A 93 -15.23 1.57 -4.61
C GLU A 93 -13.94 1.60 -3.80
N TYR A 94 -13.48 0.42 -3.38
CA TYR A 94 -12.25 0.29 -2.63
C TYR A 94 -11.45 -0.95 -3.02
N ALA A 95 -10.15 -0.89 -2.74
CA ALA A 95 -9.23 -2.01 -2.77
C ALA A 95 -8.73 -2.30 -1.35
N SER A 96 -8.68 -3.59 -0.99
CA SER A 96 -8.12 -4.03 0.29
C SER A 96 -6.78 -4.71 0.05
N TYR A 97 -5.77 -4.30 0.80
CA TYR A 97 -4.42 -4.82 0.70
C TYR A 97 -4.00 -5.47 2.02
N SER A 98 -3.62 -6.74 1.94
CA SER A 98 -3.00 -7.45 3.05
C SER A 98 -1.49 -7.42 2.89
N VAL A 99 -0.83 -6.71 3.80
CA VAL A 99 0.63 -6.67 3.89
C VAL A 99 1.05 -7.92 4.65
N THR A 100 1.30 -9.01 3.92
CA THR A 100 1.66 -10.32 4.47
C THR A 100 3.16 -10.46 4.75
N LYS A 101 4.00 -9.67 4.07
CA LYS A 101 5.43 -9.51 4.35
C LYS A 101 5.65 -8.44 5.42
N SER A 102 6.91 -8.11 5.71
CA SER A 102 7.27 -6.98 6.59
C SER A 102 6.75 -5.64 6.07
N TYR A 103 6.70 -5.46 4.75
CA TYR A 103 6.20 -4.27 4.08
C TYR A 103 5.85 -4.55 2.61
N MET A 104 5.11 -3.63 2.01
CA MET A 104 4.98 -3.45 0.57
C MET A 104 5.61 -2.11 0.17
N VAL A 105 6.10 -2.00 -1.06
CA VAL A 105 6.60 -0.73 -1.60
C VAL A 105 5.99 -0.49 -2.96
N ASN A 106 5.19 0.56 -3.05
CA ASN A 106 4.43 0.89 -4.24
C ASN A 106 4.40 2.40 -4.47
N ASP A 107 4.37 2.79 -5.73
CA ASP A 107 3.99 4.14 -6.14
C ASP A 107 2.49 4.17 -6.52
N LEU A 108 1.94 5.38 -6.70
CA LEU A 108 0.63 5.60 -7.29
C LEU A 108 0.67 6.79 -8.24
N GLN A 109 0.14 6.64 -9.45
CA GLN A 109 0.05 7.71 -10.44
C GLN A 109 -1.36 7.82 -10.99
N ASN A 110 -1.94 9.02 -10.94
CA ASN A 110 -3.21 9.30 -11.60
C ASN A 110 -3.01 9.39 -13.11
N ILE A 111 -3.72 8.55 -13.87
CA ILE A 111 -3.70 8.58 -15.35
C ILE A 111 -5.01 9.09 -15.94
N SER A 112 -5.91 9.57 -15.10
CA SER A 112 -7.18 10.16 -15.51
C SER A 112 -6.99 11.62 -15.89
N GLU A 113 -7.96 12.17 -16.62
CA GLU A 113 -7.97 13.58 -17.02
C GLU A 113 -8.52 14.51 -15.92
N HIS A 114 -8.96 13.95 -14.79
CA HIS A 114 -9.54 14.66 -13.66
C HIS A 114 -8.81 14.36 -12.36
N LEU A 115 -9.03 15.23 -11.37
CA LEU A 115 -8.52 15.08 -10.01
C LEU A 115 -8.97 13.74 -9.42
N MET A 116 -8.02 12.99 -8.85
CA MET A 116 -8.33 11.76 -8.13
C MET A 116 -8.16 11.95 -6.63
N VAL A 117 -9.24 11.67 -5.90
CA VAL A 117 -9.28 11.77 -4.44
C VAL A 117 -9.53 10.38 -3.87
N MET A 118 -8.65 9.94 -2.97
CA MET A 118 -8.74 8.63 -2.32
C MET A 118 -8.54 8.75 -0.82
N ALA A 119 -9.24 7.94 -0.04
CA ALA A 119 -8.93 7.74 1.37
C ALA A 119 -8.04 6.50 1.54
N LEU A 120 -6.94 6.67 2.25
CA LEU A 120 -6.08 5.59 2.72
C LEU A 120 -6.44 5.30 4.18
N VAL A 121 -7.03 4.13 4.43
CA VAL A 121 -7.37 3.65 5.77
C VAL A 121 -6.37 2.57 6.15
N GLU A 122 -5.36 2.93 6.93
CA GLU A 122 -4.36 2.00 7.46
C GLU A 122 -4.82 1.46 8.82
N TYR A 123 -4.81 0.14 8.98
CA TYR A 123 -5.14 -0.52 10.24
C TYR A 123 -3.84 -0.82 10.98
N LYS A 124 -3.50 0.03 11.95
CA LYS A 124 -2.42 -0.22 12.89
C LYS A 124 -2.80 -1.46 13.69
N ARG A 125 -2.04 -2.53 13.54
CA ARG A 125 -2.28 -3.75 14.32
C ARG A 125 -2.35 -3.39 15.81
N ALA A 126 -3.48 -3.68 16.45
CA ALA A 126 -3.54 -3.90 17.88
C ALA A 126 -3.86 -5.37 18.14
N PHE A 127 -2.92 -6.29 17.86
CA PHE A 127 -2.88 -7.69 18.34
C PHE A 127 -1.44 -8.18 18.10
N SER A 128 -0.55 -8.21 19.12
CA SER A 128 -0.43 -9.12 20.28
C SER A 128 0.33 -10.42 19.97
N ASP A 129 1.55 -10.51 20.49
CA ASP A 129 2.10 -11.67 21.22
C ASP A 129 1.98 -13.10 20.64
N THR A 130 1.86 -13.25 19.33
CA THR A 130 2.03 -14.55 18.63
C THR A 130 3.37 -14.67 17.91
N GLY A 131 4.20 -13.63 17.96
CA GLY A 131 5.55 -13.59 17.38
C GLY A 131 6.70 -13.81 18.36
N ASN A 132 6.43 -14.00 19.67
CA ASN A 132 7.49 -14.29 20.63
C ASN A 132 7.69 -15.81 20.73
N PRO A 133 8.83 -16.38 20.27
CA PRO A 133 9.06 -17.83 20.29
C PRO A 133 8.94 -18.46 21.70
N LYS A 134 9.06 -17.66 22.77
CA LYS A 134 8.84 -18.10 24.16
C LYS A 134 7.38 -18.48 24.47
N ASN A 135 6.38 -17.90 23.79
CA ASN A 135 4.96 -18.20 24.03
C ASN A 135 4.48 -19.50 23.35
N ARG A 136 5.19 -20.00 22.33
CA ARG A 136 4.90 -21.31 21.70
C ARG A 136 5.21 -22.49 22.61
N LEU A 137 6.21 -22.37 23.48
CA LEU A 137 6.62 -23.43 24.41
C LEU A 137 5.59 -23.64 25.53
N LYS A 138 5.02 -22.56 26.07
CA LYS A 138 3.99 -22.66 27.13
C LYS A 138 2.69 -23.32 26.66
N LYS A 139 2.28 -23.07 25.41
CA LYS A 139 1.04 -23.65 24.86
C LYS A 139 1.17 -25.14 24.52
N LYS A 140 2.37 -25.63 24.21
CA LYS A 140 2.63 -27.07 24.00
C LYS A 140 2.69 -27.87 25.31
N MET A 141 3.14 -27.27 26.43
CA MET A 141 3.21 -27.97 27.71
C MET A 141 1.85 -28.09 28.43
N GLN A 142 0.84 -27.28 28.08
CA GLN A 142 -0.50 -27.36 28.69
C GLN A 142 -1.45 -28.35 28.00
N LEU A 143 -1.08 -28.90 26.84
CA LEU A 143 -1.85 -29.90 26.09
C LEU A 143 -1.29 -31.32 26.24
N ALA A 144 -0.32 -31.50 27.14
CA ALA A 144 0.27 -32.79 27.48
C ALA A 144 -0.05 -33.13 28.94
N TYR A 145 -1.33 -33.36 29.21
CA TYR A 145 -1.84 -34.15 30.34
C TYR A 145 -2.90 -35.10 29.81
#